data_AF-A0A533R8C4-F1
#
_entry.id   AF-A0A533R8C4-F1
#
_cell.length_a   1.000
_cell.length_b   1.000
_cell.length_c   1.000
_cell.angle_alpha   90.00
_cell.angle_beta   90.00
_cell.angle_gamma   90.00
#
_symmetry.space_group_name_H-M   'P 1'
#
loop_
_entity.id
_entity.type
_entity.pdbx_description
1 polymer ?
#
loop_
_entity_poly.entity_id
_entity_poly.type
_entity_poly.pdbx_seq_one_letter_code
_entity_poly.pdbx_strand_id
1 'polypeptide(L)'
;MDDCTTVACRLVRLITFIDLPIKKKFRLFGFGVLFWFMVMAGLTVVGMWGISVRYDQIVNHAVPQDKVVQKIVRNLQAMTIDASNILKAQDRGTVDRIQDLSAKRLRDVREFATALGVGGEVNDYSHDTGKLLETLNTTSLTGDPEGVAYIRELSGLLDDVDRSYSAFYQSKLAIFAGAADDGEHLAAAFETLDKQIHAASQLSTQFSAHLADLYHKSAAKISEIIRVTVLTIVAVLLVAVLLLGVFTRWISRALAKPIGEIIEQIHSVGTGDVDLTNKIRITSRDEIGQLSQEFNGLMDTVYSMTMFKKVIEEDASLDDVYARLGNVFRNELGLEDFVIYEVSENQRDMLPVYPLSLDSRALACDAEILTHCELCRAKKTGHEISSLAYPQVCKQFKPETGKVHICIPMMIGG
;
A
#
# COMPACT_ATOMS: atom_id res chain seq x y z
N MET A 1 -30.10 -22.00 -11.72
CA MET A 1 -30.05 -20.58 -11.34
C MET A 1 -30.19 -20.59 -9.83
N ASP A 2 -29.08 -20.75 -9.11
CA ASP A 2 -29.14 -21.00 -7.67
C ASP A 2 -29.23 -19.66 -6.94
N ASP A 3 -30.43 -19.40 -6.43
CA ASP A 3 -30.73 -18.22 -5.63
C ASP A 3 -30.01 -18.36 -4.29
N CYS A 4 -28.92 -17.60 -4.12
CA CYS A 4 -28.07 -17.73 -2.95
C CYS A 4 -28.70 -17.02 -1.75
N THR A 5 -29.51 -17.75 -1.00
CA THR A 5 -30.31 -17.23 0.12
C THR A 5 -29.54 -17.14 1.45
N THR A 6 -28.40 -17.80 1.59
CA THR A 6 -27.63 -17.82 2.84
C THR A 6 -26.76 -16.56 3.03
N VAL A 7 -26.70 -16.08 4.27
CA VAL A 7 -25.85 -14.92 4.68
C VAL A 7 -24.39 -15.16 4.31
N ALA A 8 -23.89 -16.39 4.48
CA ALA A 8 -22.54 -16.79 4.10
C ALA A 8 -22.29 -16.60 2.59
N CYS A 9 -23.26 -16.92 1.74
CA CYS A 9 -23.10 -16.74 0.30
C CYS A 9 -23.15 -15.27 -0.12
N ARG A 10 -24.00 -14.44 0.50
CA ARG A 10 -23.98 -12.98 0.28
C ARG A 10 -22.65 -12.38 0.71
N LEU A 11 -22.10 -12.82 1.84
CA LEU A 11 -20.83 -12.35 2.36
C LEU A 11 -19.66 -12.78 1.46
N VAL A 12 -19.68 -14.01 0.95
CA VAL A 12 -18.74 -14.48 -0.07
C VAL A 12 -18.87 -13.66 -1.35
N ARG A 13 -20.08 -13.44 -1.90
CA ARG A 13 -20.27 -12.61 -3.10
C ARG A 13 -19.83 -11.15 -2.91
N LEU A 14 -20.00 -10.62 -1.70
CA LEU A 14 -19.53 -9.28 -1.33
C LEU A 14 -17.99 -9.23 -1.31
N ILE A 15 -17.35 -10.22 -0.67
CA ILE A 15 -15.88 -10.35 -0.60
C ILE A 15 -15.27 -10.69 -1.96
N THR A 16 -15.97 -11.47 -2.78
CA THR A 16 -15.57 -11.83 -4.12
C THR A 16 -16.15 -10.87 -5.15
N PHE A 17 -16.70 -9.71 -4.81
CA PHE A 17 -16.99 -8.63 -5.78
C PHE A 17 -17.81 -9.01 -7.05
N ILE A 18 -18.60 -10.10 -7.04
CA ILE A 18 -19.15 -10.68 -8.29
C ILE A 18 -20.21 -9.76 -8.92
N ASP A 19 -21.07 -9.11 -8.12
CA ASP A 19 -22.21 -8.32 -8.62
C ASP A 19 -22.06 -6.80 -8.37
N LEU A 20 -20.85 -6.32 -8.11
CA LEU A 20 -20.59 -4.90 -7.87
C LEU A 20 -20.32 -4.16 -9.19
N PRO A 21 -20.72 -2.88 -9.34
CA PRO A 21 -20.29 -2.06 -10.46
C PRO A 21 -18.76 -2.02 -10.56
N ILE A 22 -18.20 -2.13 -11.77
CA ILE A 22 -16.74 -2.15 -12.02
C ILE A 22 -16.05 -1.00 -11.27
N LYS A 23 -16.59 0.23 -11.36
CA LYS A 23 -16.05 1.42 -10.68
C LYS A 23 -16.00 1.29 -9.15
N LYS A 24 -16.93 0.57 -8.52
CA LYS A 24 -16.91 0.33 -7.07
C LYS A 24 -15.85 -0.71 -6.69
N LYS A 25 -15.63 -1.73 -7.52
CA LYS A 25 -14.58 -2.75 -7.32
C LYS A 25 -13.19 -2.10 -7.25
N PHE A 26 -12.85 -1.27 -8.24
CA PHE A 26 -11.56 -0.57 -8.29
C PHE A 26 -11.39 0.44 -7.15
N ARG A 27 -12.45 1.15 -6.76
CA ARG A 27 -12.39 2.05 -5.58
C ARG A 27 -12.12 1.29 -4.29
N LEU A 28 -12.81 0.17 -4.04
CA LEU A 28 -12.59 -0.61 -2.83
C LEU A 28 -11.17 -1.20 -2.79
N PHE A 29 -10.67 -1.68 -3.93
CA PHE A 29 -9.28 -2.12 -4.05
C PHE A 29 -8.30 -0.98 -3.75
N GLY A 30 -8.51 0.21 -4.32
CA GLY A 30 -7.69 1.39 -4.04
C GLY A 30 -7.67 1.76 -2.55
N PHE A 31 -8.84 1.73 -1.88
CA PHE A 31 -8.91 1.93 -0.43
C PHE A 31 -8.17 0.84 0.34
N GLY A 32 -8.29 -0.43 -0.06
CA GLY A 32 -7.56 -1.53 0.57
C GLY A 32 -6.05 -1.40 0.45
N VAL A 33 -5.55 -1.00 -0.73
CA VAL A 33 -4.12 -0.75 -0.95
C VAL A 33 -3.65 0.44 -0.10
N LEU A 34 -4.38 1.55 -0.10
CA LEU A 34 -4.06 2.72 0.72
C LEU A 34 -4.05 2.39 2.21
N PHE A 35 -5.01 1.59 2.67
CA PHE A 35 -5.08 1.11 4.04
C PHE A 35 -3.80 0.36 4.44
N TRP A 36 -3.32 -0.57 3.61
CA TRP A 36 -2.06 -1.28 3.89
C TRP A 36 -0.85 -0.36 3.93
N PHE A 37 -0.77 0.65 3.06
CA PHE A 37 0.28 1.67 3.13
C PHE A 37 0.23 2.47 4.44
N MET A 38 -0.98 2.87 4.88
CA MET A 38 -1.17 3.60 6.14
C MET A 38 -0.79 2.76 7.37
N VAL A 39 -1.16 1.47 7.39
CA VAL A 39 -0.77 0.53 8.46
C VAL A 39 0.75 0.39 8.51
N MET A 40 1.38 0.20 7.36
CA MET A 40 2.84 0.10 7.26
C MET A 40 3.54 1.38 7.72
N ALA A 41 3.08 2.54 7.28
CA ALA A 41 3.62 3.83 7.72
C ALA A 41 3.43 4.06 9.23
N GLY A 42 2.29 3.65 9.79
CA GLY A 42 2.04 3.72 11.23
C GLY A 42 3.01 2.84 12.02
N LEU A 43 3.18 1.59 11.60
CA LEU A 43 4.10 0.65 12.25
C LEU A 43 5.56 1.13 12.20
N THR A 44 6.01 1.68 11.07
CA THR A 44 7.37 2.20 10.93
C THR A 44 7.58 3.43 11.82
N VAL A 45 6.63 4.36 11.87
CA VAL A 45 6.71 5.55 12.74
C VAL A 45 6.76 5.15 14.21
N VAL A 46 5.89 4.24 14.65
CA VAL A 46 5.86 3.77 16.05
C VAL A 46 7.16 3.06 16.42
N GLY A 47 7.66 2.17 15.54
CA GLY A 47 8.93 1.48 15.75
C GLY A 47 10.10 2.46 15.83
N MET A 48 10.16 3.42 14.90
CA MET A 48 11.22 4.43 14.86
C MET A 48 11.18 5.38 16.06
N TRP A 49 9.99 5.78 16.51
CA TRP A 49 9.82 6.60 17.71
C TRP A 49 10.30 5.85 18.97
N GLY A 50 9.90 4.58 19.12
CA GLY A 50 10.33 3.75 20.25
C GLY A 50 11.85 3.52 20.30
N ILE A 51 12.51 3.42 19.14
CA ILE A 51 13.97 3.33 19.03
C ILE A 51 14.62 4.68 19.38
N SER A 52 14.12 5.78 18.82
CA SER A 52 14.68 7.12 19.02
C SER A 52 14.70 7.53 20.49
N VAL A 53 13.62 7.28 21.24
CA VAL A 53 13.54 7.64 22.66
C VAL A 53 14.59 6.88 23.49
N ARG A 54 14.79 5.58 23.23
CA ARG A 54 15.78 4.78 23.97
C ARG A 54 17.21 5.06 23.53
N TYR A 55 17.42 5.36 22.25
CA TYR A 55 18.70 5.75 21.73
C TYR A 55 19.21 7.03 22.42
N ASP A 56 18.33 8.03 22.57
CA ASP A 56 18.63 9.29 23.25
C ASP A 56 19.03 9.08 24.72
N GLN A 57 18.26 8.28 25.47
CA GLN A 57 18.57 7.93 26.87
C GLN A 57 19.96 7.27 27.03
N ILE A 58 20.39 6.48 26.05
CA ILE A 58 21.68 5.81 26.11
C ILE A 58 22.82 6.76 25.70
N VAL A 59 22.73 7.32 24.50
CA VAL A 59 23.85 8.00 23.84
C VAL A 59 24.07 9.39 24.41
N ASN A 60 22.99 10.10 24.76
CA ASN A 60 23.07 11.48 25.21
C ASN A 60 23.10 11.60 26.75
N HIS A 61 22.71 10.55 27.47
CA HIS A 61 22.72 10.56 28.94
C HIS A 61 23.69 9.54 29.55
N ALA A 62 23.41 8.24 29.43
CA ALA A 62 24.18 7.22 30.16
C ALA A 62 25.67 7.15 29.76
N VAL A 63 25.98 7.22 28.46
CA VAL A 63 27.37 7.10 27.97
C VAL A 63 28.26 8.27 28.42
N PRO A 64 27.85 9.55 28.27
CA PRO A 64 28.65 10.66 28.77
C PRO A 64 28.81 10.66 30.29
N GLN A 65 27.76 10.26 31.04
CA GLN A 65 27.82 10.14 32.50
C GLN A 65 28.85 9.08 32.92
N ASP A 66 28.81 7.89 32.32
CA ASP A 66 29.76 6.82 32.61
C ASP A 66 31.20 7.23 32.32
N LYS A 67 31.46 7.94 31.21
CA LYS A 67 32.79 8.49 30.91
C LYS A 67 33.32 9.39 32.02
N VAL A 68 32.50 10.29 32.55
CA VAL A 68 32.91 11.18 33.66
C VAL A 68 33.16 10.37 34.94
N VAL A 69 32.31 9.38 35.24
CA VAL A 69 32.51 8.48 36.39
C VAL A 69 33.82 7.70 36.27
N GLN A 70 34.18 7.21 35.07
CA GLN A 70 35.47 6.56 34.84
C GLN A 70 36.67 7.49 35.07
N LYS A 71 36.56 8.79 34.73
CA LYS A 71 37.61 9.78 35.05
C LYS A 71 37.74 10.00 36.56
N ILE A 72 36.62 10.01 37.30
CA ILE A 72 36.60 10.05 38.77
C ILE A 72 37.35 8.85 39.34
N VAL A 73 37.02 7.63 38.90
CA VAL A 73 37.69 6.40 39.35
C VAL A 73 39.20 6.47 39.07
N ARG A 74 39.60 6.89 37.88
CA ARG A 74 41.02 7.00 37.49
C ARG A 74 41.78 8.00 38.38
N ASN A 75 41.19 9.15 38.67
CA ASN A 75 41.83 10.16 39.53
C ASN A 75 41.93 9.70 40.99
N LEU A 76 40.90 9.03 41.52
CA LEU A 76 40.95 8.44 42.87
C LEU A 76 42.03 7.35 42.97
N GLN A 77 42.12 6.45 41.99
CA GLN A 77 43.18 5.43 41.95
C GLN A 77 44.58 6.05 41.87
N ALA A 78 44.75 7.12 41.10
CA ALA A 78 46.01 7.84 41.04
C ALA A 78 46.36 8.51 42.39
N MET A 79 45.37 9.01 43.14
CA MET A 79 45.60 9.53 44.49
C MET A 79 46.07 8.45 45.48
N THR A 80 45.61 7.20 45.35
CA THR A 80 46.15 6.06 46.13
C THR A 80 47.64 5.86 45.84
N ILE A 81 48.04 5.95 44.57
CA ILE A 81 49.45 5.84 44.16
C ILE A 81 50.25 7.01 44.72
N ASP A 82 49.72 8.24 44.61
CA ASP A 82 50.32 9.45 45.15
C ASP A 82 50.55 9.35 46.67
N ALA A 83 49.56 8.86 47.42
CA ALA A 83 49.67 8.62 48.86
C ALA A 83 50.77 7.59 49.20
N SER A 84 50.84 6.48 48.45
CA SER A 84 51.91 5.47 48.64
C SER A 84 53.29 6.02 48.32
N ASN A 85 53.40 6.91 47.32
CA ASN A 85 54.65 7.57 46.97
C ASN A 85 55.07 8.59 48.05
N ILE A 86 54.14 9.34 48.62
CA ILE A 86 54.40 10.23 49.77
C ILE A 86 54.88 9.42 50.97
N LEU A 87 54.27 8.26 51.25
CA LEU A 87 54.68 7.38 52.34
C LEU A 87 56.17 7.00 52.21
N LYS A 88 56.61 6.64 50.99
CA LYS A 88 57.99 6.20 50.68
C LYS A 88 58.99 7.36 50.49
N ALA A 89 58.52 8.57 50.23
CA ALA A 89 59.38 9.72 49.96
C ALA A 89 60.27 10.07 51.17
N GLN A 90 61.53 10.36 50.89
CA GLN A 90 62.55 10.69 51.89
C GLN A 90 62.82 12.19 52.02
N ASP A 91 62.41 12.99 51.04
CA ASP A 91 62.62 14.42 51.01
C ASP A 91 61.30 15.20 50.97
N ARG A 92 61.31 16.40 51.57
CA ARG A 92 60.15 17.28 51.64
C ARG A 92 59.71 17.80 50.27
N GLY A 93 60.66 18.08 49.37
CA GLY A 93 60.36 18.61 48.04
C GLY A 93 59.50 17.65 47.20
N THR A 94 59.82 16.36 47.22
CA THR A 94 59.02 15.32 46.58
C THR A 94 57.62 15.22 47.18
N VAL A 95 57.51 15.27 48.52
CA VAL A 95 56.22 15.22 49.22
C VAL A 95 55.33 16.42 48.85
N ASP A 96 55.89 17.63 48.84
CA ASP A 96 55.15 18.85 48.48
C ASP A 96 54.68 18.83 47.01
N ARG A 97 55.50 18.30 46.10
CA ARG A 97 55.12 18.14 44.69
C ARG A 97 53.98 17.14 44.51
N ILE A 98 54.03 15.99 45.16
CA ILE A 98 52.98 14.96 45.06
C ILE A 98 51.70 15.46 45.76
N GLN A 99 51.83 16.22 46.84
CA GLN A 99 50.70 16.87 47.51
C GLN A 99 49.95 17.81 46.56
N ASP A 100 50.66 18.69 45.84
CA ASP A 100 50.04 19.59 44.86
C ASP A 100 49.36 18.82 43.72
N LEU A 101 49.98 17.73 43.25
CA LEU A 101 49.41 16.86 42.23
C LEU A 101 48.09 16.23 42.69
N SER A 102 48.07 15.64 43.88
CA SER A 102 46.89 15.01 44.45
C SER A 102 45.80 16.03 44.77
N ALA A 103 46.15 17.23 45.23
CA ALA A 103 45.20 18.31 45.44
C ALA A 103 44.54 18.77 44.13
N LYS A 104 45.30 18.79 43.01
CA LYS A 104 44.73 19.03 41.67
C LYS A 104 43.77 17.91 41.27
N ARG A 105 44.16 16.64 41.43
CA ARG A 105 43.28 15.48 41.14
C ARG A 105 41.98 15.53 41.93
N LEU A 106 42.03 15.87 43.23
CA LEU A 106 40.85 15.98 44.06
C LEU A 106 39.92 17.12 43.61
N ARG A 107 40.49 18.25 43.16
CA ARG A 107 39.71 19.34 42.54
C ARG A 107 39.02 18.87 41.26
N ASP A 108 39.73 18.17 40.37
CA ASP A 108 39.12 17.61 39.16
C ASP A 108 37.98 16.65 39.49
N VAL A 109 38.15 15.79 40.50
CA VAL A 109 37.10 14.85 40.92
C VAL A 109 35.87 15.60 41.44
N ARG A 110 36.05 16.68 42.20
CA ARG A 110 34.94 17.54 42.65
C ARG A 110 34.27 18.27 41.46
N GLU A 111 35.04 18.71 40.49
CA GLU A 111 34.53 19.35 39.26
C GLU A 111 33.70 18.35 38.44
N PHE A 112 34.22 17.13 38.23
CA PHE A 112 33.49 16.04 37.57
C PHE A 112 32.21 15.66 38.30
N ALA A 113 32.24 15.56 39.64
CA ALA A 113 31.05 15.28 40.44
C ALA A 113 30.01 16.41 40.34
N THR A 114 30.48 17.67 40.30
CA THR A 114 29.61 18.83 40.12
C THR A 114 28.96 18.82 38.74
N ALA A 115 29.73 18.54 37.69
CA ALA A 115 29.21 18.42 36.33
C ALA A 115 28.22 17.28 36.17
N LEU A 116 28.42 16.15 36.86
CA LEU A 116 27.38 15.10 36.95
C LEU A 116 26.11 15.60 37.65
N GLY A 117 26.23 16.50 38.62
CA GLY A 117 25.09 17.10 39.33
C GLY A 117 24.30 18.11 38.51
N VAL A 118 24.95 19.05 37.84
CA VAL A 118 24.26 20.14 37.12
C VAL A 118 24.21 19.97 35.60
N GLY A 119 25.00 19.04 35.06
CA GLY A 119 25.28 18.94 33.62
C GLY A 119 26.28 20.00 33.17
N GLY A 120 26.89 19.78 32.01
CA GLY A 120 27.80 20.72 31.38
C GLY A 120 29.12 20.10 30.95
N GLU A 121 30.03 20.99 30.57
CA GLU A 121 31.33 20.65 30.02
C GLU A 121 32.39 20.61 31.13
N VAL A 122 33.23 19.57 31.11
CA VAL A 122 34.38 19.40 32.00
C VAL A 122 35.61 19.00 31.22
N ASN A 123 36.74 19.54 31.62
CA ASN A 123 38.02 19.36 30.96
C ASN A 123 38.91 18.40 31.75
N ASP A 124 39.39 17.35 31.10
CA ASP A 124 40.36 16.41 31.64
C ASP A 124 41.77 16.88 31.28
N TYR A 125 42.59 17.22 32.27
CA TYR A 125 43.97 17.67 32.06
C TYR A 125 44.99 16.61 32.50
N SER A 126 46.10 16.52 31.77
CA SER A 126 47.28 15.78 32.23
C SER A 126 48.02 16.63 33.24
N HIS A 127 48.04 16.21 34.50
CA HIS A 127 48.75 16.97 35.54
C HIS A 127 50.28 16.86 35.45
N ASP A 128 50.80 15.94 34.65
CA ASP A 128 52.24 15.83 34.37
C ASP A 128 52.71 16.85 33.33
N THR A 129 51.86 17.18 32.35
CA THR A 129 52.22 18.03 31.19
C THR A 129 51.43 19.33 31.11
N GLY A 130 50.40 19.51 31.94
CA GLY A 130 49.45 20.64 31.87
C GLY A 130 48.57 20.65 30.61
N LYS A 131 48.65 19.61 29.78
CA LYS A 131 47.94 19.54 28.50
C LYS A 131 46.49 19.08 28.71
N LEU A 132 45.54 19.76 28.07
CA LEU A 132 44.17 19.29 27.93
C LEU A 132 44.17 17.95 27.17
N LEU A 133 43.65 16.91 27.80
CA LEU A 133 43.52 15.57 27.23
C LEU A 133 42.22 15.44 26.45
N GLU A 134 41.11 15.80 27.08
CA GLU A 134 39.77 15.62 26.53
C GLU A 134 38.79 16.60 27.18
N THR A 135 37.82 17.07 26.40
CA THR A 135 36.67 17.81 26.89
C THR A 135 35.47 16.88 26.88
N LEU A 136 34.86 16.66 28.04
CA LEU A 136 33.70 15.80 28.21
C LEU A 136 32.47 16.68 28.44
N ASN A 137 31.37 16.37 27.77
CA ASN A 137 30.09 17.01 28.02
C ASN A 137 29.15 16.00 28.64
N THR A 138 28.63 16.26 29.83
CA THR A 138 27.74 15.36 30.56
C THR A 138 26.39 16.00 30.85
N THR A 139 25.39 15.17 31.06
CA THR A 139 24.05 15.60 31.44
C THR A 139 23.81 15.34 32.92
N SER A 140 22.97 16.19 33.52
CA SER A 140 22.66 16.11 34.94
C SER A 140 22.03 14.77 35.32
N LEU A 141 22.54 14.19 36.41
CA LEU A 141 21.97 13.01 37.08
C LEU A 141 20.77 13.36 37.96
N THR A 142 20.33 14.62 38.05
CA THR A 142 19.20 15.02 38.91
C THR A 142 17.86 14.42 38.50
N GLY A 143 17.74 13.97 37.25
CA GLY A 143 16.56 13.23 36.76
C GLY A 143 16.50 11.77 37.21
N ASP A 144 17.56 11.23 37.80
CA ASP A 144 17.68 9.84 38.24
C ASP A 144 17.88 9.75 39.77
N PRO A 145 16.97 9.11 40.52
CA PRO A 145 17.11 8.92 41.96
C PRO A 145 18.43 8.24 42.36
N GLU A 146 18.92 7.28 41.57
CA GLU A 146 20.17 6.57 41.84
C GLU A 146 21.38 7.49 41.61
N GLY A 147 21.37 8.24 40.52
CA GLY A 147 22.37 9.29 40.26
C GLY A 147 22.44 10.38 41.33
N VAL A 148 21.30 10.84 41.86
CA VAL A 148 21.26 11.81 42.98
C VAL A 148 21.84 11.22 44.27
N ALA A 149 21.54 9.95 44.56
CA ALA A 149 22.11 9.25 45.71
C ALA A 149 23.64 9.12 45.57
N TYR A 150 24.11 8.72 44.39
CA TYR A 150 25.52 8.61 44.07
C TYR A 150 26.28 9.92 44.28
N ILE A 151 25.80 11.05 43.73
CA ILE A 151 26.48 12.35 43.90
C ILE A 151 26.54 12.76 45.38
N ARG A 152 25.45 12.57 46.12
CA ARG A 152 25.39 12.92 47.54
C ARG A 152 26.40 12.12 48.35
N GLU A 153 26.45 10.81 48.15
CA GLU A 153 27.35 9.91 48.87
C GLU A 153 28.81 10.16 48.47
N LEU A 154 29.08 10.33 47.16
CA LEU A 154 30.39 10.69 46.66
C LEU A 154 30.89 12.01 47.26
N SER A 155 30.05 13.06 47.30
CA SER A 155 30.44 14.34 47.89
C SER A 155 30.89 14.19 49.35
N GLY A 156 30.19 13.39 50.15
CA GLY A 156 30.58 13.10 51.54
C GLY A 156 31.92 12.38 51.62
N LEU A 157 32.13 11.36 50.78
CA LEU A 157 33.39 10.64 50.72
C LEU A 157 34.56 11.53 50.26
N LEU A 158 34.33 12.48 49.34
CA LEU A 158 35.37 13.42 48.91
C LEU A 158 35.76 14.41 50.00
N ASP A 159 34.82 14.78 50.89
CA ASP A 159 35.13 15.58 52.08
C ASP A 159 35.92 14.77 53.12
N ASP A 160 35.63 13.47 53.26
CA ASP A 160 36.40 12.55 54.10
C ASP A 160 37.81 12.29 53.56
N VAL A 161 37.94 12.16 52.23
CA VAL A 161 39.23 12.06 51.54
C VAL A 161 40.05 13.33 51.77
N ASP A 162 39.49 14.53 51.56
CA ASP A 162 40.22 15.80 51.76
C ASP A 162 40.75 15.96 53.19
N ARG A 163 39.92 15.64 54.19
CA ARG A 163 40.31 15.67 55.61
C ARG A 163 41.38 14.64 55.93
N SER A 164 41.21 13.40 55.49
CA SER A 164 42.18 12.31 55.75
C SER A 164 43.50 12.55 55.02
N TYR A 165 43.45 13.12 53.82
CA TYR A 165 44.62 13.46 53.02
C TYR A 165 45.43 14.58 53.68
N SER A 166 44.74 15.61 54.16
CA SER A 166 45.35 16.69 54.94
C SER A 166 46.02 16.17 56.22
N ALA A 167 45.34 15.28 56.97
CA ALA A 167 45.91 14.68 58.19
C ALA A 167 47.15 13.83 57.91
N PHE A 168 47.10 13.00 56.85
CA PHE A 168 48.24 12.19 56.39
C PHE A 168 49.43 13.06 55.99
N TYR A 169 49.19 14.12 55.20
CA TYR A 169 50.22 15.05 54.79
C TYR A 169 50.88 15.77 55.98
N GLN A 170 50.08 16.24 56.94
CA GLN A 170 50.60 16.88 58.16
C GLN A 170 51.42 15.91 59.02
N SER A 171 50.98 14.66 59.15
CA SER A 171 51.74 13.62 59.87
C SER A 171 53.10 13.38 59.21
N LYS A 172 53.15 13.32 57.86
CA LYS A 172 54.41 13.18 57.12
C LYS A 172 55.34 14.37 57.31
N LEU A 173 54.81 15.60 57.32
CA LEU A 173 55.60 16.80 57.58
C LEU A 173 56.15 16.86 59.01
N ALA A 174 55.39 16.40 60.01
CA ALA A 174 55.84 16.34 61.40
C ALA A 174 57.07 15.43 61.58
N ILE A 175 57.13 14.32 60.85
CA ILE A 175 58.30 13.42 60.82
C ILE A 175 59.52 14.15 60.23
N PHE A 176 59.36 14.88 59.11
CA PHE A 176 60.47 15.68 58.55
C PHE A 176 60.92 16.82 59.47
N ALA A 177 60.03 17.35 60.31
CA ALA A 177 60.34 18.39 61.30
C ALA A 177 60.94 17.84 62.60
N GLY A 178 61.06 16.51 62.76
CA GLY A 178 61.51 15.87 63.99
C GLY A 178 60.53 16.03 65.17
N ALA A 179 59.26 16.32 64.89
CA ALA A 179 58.22 16.61 65.89
C ALA A 179 57.36 15.39 66.24
N ALA A 180 57.49 14.27 65.52
CA ALA A 180 56.80 13.01 65.74
C ALA A 180 57.77 11.84 65.49
N ASP A 181 57.76 10.82 66.36
CA ASP A 181 58.80 9.77 66.42
C ASP A 181 58.33 8.40 65.93
N ASP A 182 57.03 8.19 65.77
CA ASP A 182 56.43 6.91 65.45
C ASP A 182 55.80 6.88 64.06
N GLY A 183 56.45 6.12 63.17
CA GLY A 183 55.87 5.73 61.87
C GLY A 183 54.51 5.04 61.99
N GLU A 184 54.09 4.63 63.19
CA GLU A 184 52.78 4.10 63.51
C GLU A 184 51.65 5.13 63.28
N HIS A 185 51.83 6.38 63.72
CA HIS A 185 50.84 7.44 63.47
C HIS A 185 50.71 7.79 61.99
N LEU A 186 51.82 7.80 61.25
CA LEU A 186 51.81 8.00 59.80
C LEU A 186 51.13 6.82 59.08
N ALA A 187 51.42 5.59 59.49
CA ALA A 187 50.82 4.38 58.93
C ALA A 187 49.30 4.35 59.15
N ALA A 188 48.84 4.72 60.36
CA ALA A 188 47.42 4.81 60.67
C ALA A 188 46.71 5.91 59.86
N ALA A 189 47.35 7.08 59.67
CA ALA A 189 46.81 8.14 58.83
C ALA A 189 46.75 7.74 57.35
N PHE A 190 47.77 7.02 56.85
CA PHE A 190 47.79 6.44 55.51
C PHE A 190 46.67 5.41 55.33
N GLU A 191 46.51 4.47 56.27
CA GLU A 191 45.46 3.45 56.22
C GLU A 191 44.05 4.07 56.22
N THR A 192 43.86 5.12 57.02
CA THR A 192 42.60 5.87 57.05
C THR A 192 42.32 6.54 55.70
N LEU A 193 43.33 7.22 55.13
CA LEU A 193 43.21 7.84 53.81
C LEU A 193 42.91 6.81 52.71
N ASP A 194 43.68 5.72 52.68
CA ASP A 194 43.54 4.64 51.72
C ASP A 194 42.12 4.05 51.75
N LYS A 195 41.59 3.82 52.96
CA LYS A 195 40.20 3.39 53.16
C LYS A 195 39.17 4.35 52.57
N GLN A 196 39.35 5.67 52.76
CA GLN A 196 38.41 6.67 52.22
C GLN A 196 38.48 6.76 50.69
N ILE A 197 39.69 6.75 50.12
CA ILE A 197 39.86 6.75 48.65
C ILE A 197 39.26 5.48 48.05
N HIS A 198 39.50 4.32 48.69
CA HIS A 198 38.90 3.05 48.26
C HIS A 198 37.38 3.05 48.34
N ALA A 199 36.79 3.60 49.39
CA ALA A 199 35.33 3.74 49.50
C ALA A 199 34.75 4.60 48.36
N ALA A 200 35.35 5.76 48.09
CA ALA A 200 34.94 6.63 46.98
C ALA A 200 35.10 5.93 45.61
N SER A 201 36.24 5.27 45.39
CA SER A 201 36.52 4.56 44.14
C SER A 201 35.56 3.38 43.93
N GLN A 202 35.25 2.64 44.99
CA GLN A 202 34.32 1.51 44.95
C GLN A 202 32.90 2.00 44.64
N LEU A 203 32.44 3.08 45.29
CA LEU A 203 31.14 3.70 45.00
C LEU A 203 31.03 4.11 43.52
N SER A 204 32.04 4.83 43.00
CA SER A 204 32.08 5.22 41.59
C SER A 204 32.14 4.03 40.63
N THR A 205 32.86 2.96 40.99
CA THR A 205 32.93 1.74 40.17
C THR A 205 31.59 1.00 40.16
N GLN A 206 30.89 0.92 41.30
CA GLN A 206 29.56 0.33 41.38
C GLN A 206 28.54 1.13 40.56
N PHE A 207 28.61 2.45 40.61
CA PHE A 207 27.73 3.31 39.81
C PHE A 207 28.01 3.19 38.30
N SER A 208 29.28 3.13 37.89
CA SER A 208 29.67 2.85 36.50
C SER A 208 29.13 1.48 36.02
N ALA A 209 29.22 0.44 36.86
CA ALA A 209 28.64 -0.87 36.56
C ALA A 209 27.10 -0.81 36.42
N HIS A 210 26.42 0.00 37.23
CA HIS A 210 24.99 0.24 37.10
C HIS A 210 24.64 0.91 35.76
N LEU A 211 25.36 1.97 35.39
CA LEU A 211 25.19 2.64 34.09
C LEU A 211 25.44 1.67 32.90
N ALA A 212 26.44 0.80 33.01
CA ALA A 212 26.73 -0.22 32.02
C ALA A 212 25.60 -1.27 31.91
N ASP A 213 25.00 -1.69 33.03
CA ASP A 213 23.85 -2.60 33.03
C ASP A 213 22.61 -1.94 32.39
N LEU A 214 22.33 -0.67 32.71
CA LEU A 214 21.27 0.11 32.05
C LEU A 214 21.50 0.21 30.54
N TYR A 215 22.75 0.44 30.12
CA TYR A 215 23.15 0.42 28.71
C TYR A 215 22.85 -0.93 28.05
N HIS A 216 23.32 -2.03 28.63
CA HIS A 216 23.14 -3.37 28.06
C HIS A 216 21.67 -3.79 27.99
N LYS A 217 20.89 -3.55 29.06
CA LYS A 217 19.44 -3.82 29.08
C LYS A 217 18.69 -3.01 28.03
N SER A 218 19.02 -1.72 27.91
CA SER A 218 18.37 -0.84 26.94
C SER A 218 18.75 -1.20 25.50
N ALA A 219 20.01 -1.54 25.24
CA ALA A 219 20.47 -2.03 23.94
C ALA A 219 19.79 -3.35 23.52
N ALA A 220 19.66 -4.31 24.45
CA ALA A 220 18.95 -5.56 24.19
C ALA A 220 17.46 -5.31 23.84
N LYS A 221 16.80 -4.40 24.57
CA LYS A 221 15.42 -3.99 24.28
C LYS A 221 15.28 -3.29 22.93
N ILE A 222 16.24 -2.48 22.51
CA ILE A 222 16.26 -1.89 21.16
C ILE A 222 16.34 -3.00 20.10
N SER A 223 17.22 -3.98 20.27
CA SER A 223 17.34 -5.12 19.34
C SER A 223 16.04 -5.94 19.26
N GLU A 224 15.39 -6.18 20.39
CA GLU A 224 14.09 -6.85 20.47
C GLU A 224 13.01 -6.07 19.70
N ILE A 225 12.90 -4.75 19.92
CA ILE A 225 11.96 -3.89 19.20
C ILE A 225 12.22 -3.91 17.69
N ILE A 226 13.48 -3.85 17.27
CA ILE A 226 13.85 -3.93 15.85
C ILE A 226 13.37 -5.27 15.25
N ARG A 227 13.67 -6.40 15.91
CA ARG A 227 13.24 -7.72 15.43
C ARG A 227 11.73 -7.84 15.30
N VAL A 228 10.98 -7.42 16.33
CA VAL A 228 9.51 -7.47 16.32
C VAL A 228 8.94 -6.53 15.26
N THR A 229 9.47 -5.32 15.11
CA THR A 229 9.01 -4.35 14.10
C THR A 229 9.27 -4.88 12.68
N VAL A 230 10.46 -5.45 12.42
CA VAL A 230 10.77 -6.04 11.12
C VAL A 230 9.88 -7.24 10.82
N LEU A 231 9.69 -8.15 11.77
CA LEU A 231 8.85 -9.34 11.57
C LEU A 231 7.39 -8.97 11.33
N THR A 232 6.85 -8.01 12.08
CA THR A 232 5.48 -7.51 11.88
C THR A 232 5.30 -6.83 10.52
N ILE A 233 6.27 -6.02 10.08
CA ILE A 233 6.33 -5.44 8.73
C ILE A 233 6.31 -6.54 7.66
N VAL A 234 7.17 -7.56 7.78
CA VAL A 234 7.23 -8.67 6.82
C VAL A 234 5.92 -9.45 6.80
N ALA A 235 5.32 -9.72 7.95
CA ALA A 235 4.03 -10.41 8.04
C ALA A 235 2.91 -9.61 7.37
N VAL A 236 2.84 -8.30 7.60
CA VAL A 236 1.88 -7.40 6.94
C VAL A 236 2.08 -7.37 5.42
N LEU A 237 3.32 -7.28 4.96
CA LEU A 237 3.64 -7.33 3.52
C LEU A 237 3.23 -8.66 2.88
N LEU A 238 3.50 -9.78 3.55
CA LEU A 238 3.09 -11.11 3.06
C LEU A 238 1.57 -11.22 2.91
N VAL A 239 0.81 -10.72 3.89
CA VAL A 239 -0.66 -10.69 3.81
C VAL A 239 -1.12 -9.79 2.65
N ALA A 240 -0.53 -8.60 2.49
CA ALA A 240 -0.86 -7.69 1.40
C ALA A 240 -0.60 -8.32 0.02
N VAL A 241 0.54 -9.00 -0.17
CA VAL A 241 0.89 -9.71 -1.40
C VAL A 241 -0.08 -10.87 -1.67
N LEU A 242 -0.43 -11.65 -0.64
CA LEU A 242 -1.39 -12.75 -0.78
C LEU A 242 -2.77 -12.24 -1.20
N LEU A 243 -3.26 -11.17 -0.56
CA LEU A 243 -4.53 -10.54 -0.92
C LEU A 243 -4.50 -9.97 -2.35
N LEU A 244 -3.38 -9.36 -2.76
CA LEU A 244 -3.18 -8.89 -4.13
C LEU A 244 -3.25 -10.04 -5.15
N GLY A 245 -2.61 -11.16 -4.85
CA GLY A 245 -2.65 -12.36 -5.70
C GLY A 245 -4.07 -12.94 -5.83
N VAL A 246 -4.80 -13.05 -4.72
CA VAL A 246 -6.21 -13.48 -4.72
C VAL A 246 -7.08 -12.51 -5.53
N PHE A 247 -6.91 -11.20 -5.32
CA PHE A 247 -7.66 -10.17 -6.04
C PHE A 247 -7.37 -10.17 -7.54
N THR A 248 -6.11 -10.36 -7.95
CA THR A 248 -5.70 -10.42 -9.36
C THR A 248 -6.30 -11.64 -10.05
N ARG A 249 -6.20 -12.82 -9.42
CA ARG A 249 -6.82 -14.05 -9.92
C ARG A 249 -8.34 -13.91 -10.02
N TRP A 250 -8.94 -13.19 -9.09
CA TRP A 250 -10.36 -12.91 -9.10
C TRP A 250 -10.77 -11.99 -10.27
N ILE A 251 -10.07 -10.87 -10.49
CA ILE A 251 -10.31 -9.95 -11.63
C ILE A 251 -10.19 -10.70 -12.96
N SER A 252 -9.16 -11.52 -13.13
CA SER A 252 -8.94 -12.26 -14.38
C SER A 252 -10.15 -13.15 -14.74
N ARG A 253 -10.76 -13.80 -13.73
CA ARG A 253 -11.94 -14.65 -13.93
C ARG A 253 -13.24 -13.88 -14.11
N ALA A 254 -13.40 -12.75 -13.42
CA ALA A 254 -14.65 -12.00 -13.42
C ALA A 254 -14.76 -10.98 -14.58
N LEU A 255 -13.62 -10.46 -15.05
CA LEU A 255 -13.57 -9.37 -16.05
C LEU A 255 -12.84 -9.80 -17.33
N ALA A 256 -11.58 -10.23 -17.20
CA ALA A 256 -10.74 -10.47 -18.37
C ALA A 256 -11.24 -11.64 -19.24
N LYS A 257 -11.70 -12.72 -18.61
CA LYS A 257 -12.19 -13.91 -19.35
C LYS A 257 -13.46 -13.63 -20.16
N PRO A 258 -14.56 -13.09 -19.60
CA PRO A 258 -15.76 -12.81 -20.39
C PRO A 258 -15.53 -11.80 -21.53
N ILE A 259 -14.67 -10.79 -21.32
CA ILE A 259 -14.30 -9.84 -22.37
C ILE A 259 -13.53 -10.55 -23.49
N GLY A 260 -12.62 -11.48 -23.15
CA GLY A 260 -11.92 -12.31 -24.14
C GLY A 260 -12.88 -13.17 -24.97
N GLU A 261 -13.85 -13.82 -24.32
CA GLU A 261 -14.89 -14.63 -24.99
C GLU A 261 -15.72 -13.78 -25.98
N ILE A 262 -16.07 -12.54 -25.62
CA ILE A 262 -16.78 -11.60 -26.51
C ILE A 262 -15.93 -11.21 -27.72
N ILE A 263 -14.65 -10.86 -27.50
CA ILE A 263 -13.73 -10.45 -28.58
C ILE A 263 -13.54 -11.60 -29.59
N GLU A 264 -13.39 -12.82 -29.10
CA GLU A 264 -13.23 -14.01 -29.94
C GLU A 264 -14.47 -14.26 -30.81
N GLN A 265 -15.68 -14.13 -30.24
CA GLN A 265 -16.91 -14.27 -31.02
C GLN A 265 -17.06 -13.17 -32.08
N ILE A 266 -16.73 -11.92 -31.77
CA ILE A 266 -16.72 -10.83 -32.76
C ILE A 266 -15.78 -11.16 -33.92
N HIS A 267 -14.58 -11.66 -33.63
CA HIS A 267 -13.61 -12.02 -34.66
C HIS A 267 -14.14 -13.15 -35.56
N SER A 268 -14.78 -14.17 -34.97
CA SER A 268 -15.35 -15.30 -35.73
C SER A 268 -16.43 -14.87 -36.72
N VAL A 269 -17.30 -13.92 -36.32
CA VAL A 269 -18.32 -13.33 -37.20
C VAL A 269 -17.67 -12.57 -38.36
N GLY A 270 -16.59 -11.83 -38.08
CA GLY A 270 -15.87 -11.06 -39.10
C GLY A 270 -15.15 -11.93 -40.15
N THR A 271 -14.77 -13.16 -39.80
CA THR A 271 -14.06 -14.09 -40.70
C THR A 271 -14.97 -15.02 -41.49
N GLY A 272 -16.30 -15.00 -41.25
CA GLY A 272 -17.29 -15.79 -41.98
C GLY A 272 -17.37 -17.27 -41.58
N ASP A 273 -16.69 -17.66 -40.51
CA ASP A 273 -16.68 -19.03 -39.96
C ASP A 273 -17.49 -18.98 -38.65
N VAL A 274 -18.81 -19.23 -38.72
CA VAL A 274 -19.68 -18.91 -37.58
C VAL A 274 -20.60 -20.06 -37.19
N ASP A 275 -20.27 -20.67 -36.06
CA ASP A 275 -21.22 -21.39 -35.21
C ASP A 275 -21.89 -20.39 -34.25
N LEU A 276 -22.87 -19.66 -34.79
CA LEU A 276 -23.69 -18.66 -34.06
C LEU A 276 -24.58 -19.27 -32.95
N THR A 277 -24.53 -20.59 -32.78
CA THR A 277 -25.31 -21.30 -31.76
C THR A 277 -24.69 -21.18 -30.37
N ASN A 278 -23.38 -20.88 -30.28
CA ASN A 278 -22.68 -20.74 -29.01
C ASN A 278 -22.87 -19.34 -28.41
N LYS A 279 -23.67 -19.23 -27.35
CA LYS A 279 -23.87 -17.98 -26.61
C LYS A 279 -22.83 -17.78 -25.51
N ILE A 280 -22.44 -16.54 -25.26
CA ILE A 280 -21.59 -16.20 -24.11
C ILE A 280 -22.36 -16.44 -22.82
N ARG A 281 -21.71 -17.11 -21.86
CA ARG A 281 -22.33 -17.42 -20.56
C ARG A 281 -22.39 -16.18 -19.68
N ILE A 282 -23.60 -15.73 -19.36
CA ILE A 282 -23.81 -14.62 -18.41
C ILE A 282 -23.52 -15.13 -16.99
N THR A 283 -22.43 -14.64 -16.39
CA THR A 283 -21.97 -15.08 -15.06
C THR A 283 -22.09 -14.02 -13.96
N SER A 284 -22.50 -12.80 -14.32
CA SER A 284 -22.53 -11.62 -13.46
C SER A 284 -23.77 -10.76 -13.73
N ARG A 285 -24.16 -9.92 -12.77
CA ARG A 285 -25.21 -8.89 -12.91
C ARG A 285 -24.64 -7.45 -13.02
N ASP A 286 -23.33 -7.32 -13.17
CA ASP A 286 -22.65 -6.03 -13.34
C ASP A 286 -22.62 -5.60 -14.83
N GLU A 287 -21.84 -4.56 -15.13
CA GLU A 287 -21.70 -4.03 -16.49
C GLU A 287 -21.18 -5.07 -17.49
N ILE A 288 -20.42 -6.08 -17.06
CA ILE A 288 -19.98 -7.19 -17.92
C ILE A 288 -21.13 -8.13 -18.23
N GLY A 289 -21.96 -8.44 -17.22
CA GLY A 289 -23.17 -9.24 -17.42
C GLY A 289 -24.14 -8.60 -18.40
N GLN A 290 -24.35 -7.28 -18.26
CA GLN A 290 -25.17 -6.52 -19.19
C GLN A 290 -24.57 -6.52 -20.60
N LEU A 291 -23.26 -6.29 -20.74
CA LEU A 291 -22.58 -6.34 -22.03
C LEU A 291 -22.73 -7.71 -22.72
N SER A 292 -22.54 -8.81 -21.98
CA SER A 292 -22.75 -10.17 -22.52
C SER A 292 -24.19 -10.40 -22.96
N GLN A 293 -25.18 -9.84 -22.25
CA GLN A 293 -26.59 -9.96 -22.60
C GLN A 293 -26.93 -9.22 -23.89
N GLU A 294 -26.52 -7.95 -24.00
CA GLU A 294 -26.72 -7.14 -25.21
C GLU A 294 -26.02 -7.76 -26.42
N PHE A 295 -24.81 -8.30 -26.22
CA PHE A 295 -24.08 -8.97 -27.28
C PHE A 295 -24.77 -10.26 -27.76
N ASN A 296 -25.25 -11.10 -26.85
CA ASN A 296 -26.01 -12.30 -27.22
C ASN A 296 -27.28 -11.95 -28.00
N GLY A 297 -28.00 -10.88 -27.63
CA GLY A 297 -29.18 -10.42 -28.36
C GLY A 297 -28.86 -9.94 -29.79
N LEU A 298 -27.72 -9.26 -29.96
CA LEU A 298 -27.21 -8.90 -31.28
C LEU A 298 -26.90 -10.15 -32.12
N MET A 299 -26.23 -11.15 -31.53
CA MET A 299 -25.91 -12.41 -32.22
C MET A 299 -27.15 -13.20 -32.61
N ASP A 300 -28.18 -13.24 -31.76
CA ASP A 300 -29.47 -13.86 -32.07
C ASP A 300 -30.13 -13.21 -33.30
N THR A 301 -30.02 -11.88 -33.43
CA THR A 301 -30.53 -11.14 -34.58
C THR A 301 -29.75 -11.47 -35.84
N VAL A 302 -28.41 -11.48 -35.77
CA VAL A 302 -27.53 -11.84 -36.89
C VAL A 302 -27.79 -13.27 -37.35
N TYR A 303 -27.90 -14.22 -36.42
CA TYR A 303 -28.20 -15.63 -36.72
C TYR A 303 -29.54 -15.79 -37.43
N SER A 304 -30.57 -15.14 -36.93
CA SER A 304 -31.91 -15.19 -37.54
C SER A 304 -31.87 -14.67 -38.99
N MET A 305 -31.14 -13.57 -39.24
CA MET A 305 -30.96 -13.03 -40.58
C MET A 305 -30.18 -13.97 -41.51
N THR A 306 -29.08 -14.56 -41.03
CA THR A 306 -28.25 -15.49 -41.82
C THR A 306 -29.01 -16.78 -42.13
N MET A 307 -29.74 -17.34 -41.17
CA MET A 307 -30.56 -18.54 -41.38
C MET A 307 -31.69 -18.28 -42.36
N PHE A 308 -32.37 -17.12 -42.25
CA PHE A 308 -33.41 -16.75 -43.20
C PHE A 308 -32.88 -16.68 -44.63
N LYS A 309 -31.72 -16.02 -44.84
CA LYS A 309 -31.06 -15.97 -46.13
C LYS A 309 -30.74 -17.37 -46.68
N LYS A 310 -30.15 -18.24 -45.86
CA LYS A 310 -29.75 -19.58 -46.27
C LYS A 310 -30.96 -20.45 -46.66
N VAL A 311 -32.05 -20.36 -45.91
CA VAL A 311 -33.28 -21.10 -46.21
C VAL A 311 -33.89 -20.63 -47.54
N ILE A 312 -33.84 -19.33 -47.85
CA ILE A 312 -34.26 -18.81 -49.16
C ILE A 312 -33.36 -19.32 -50.29
N GLU A 313 -32.04 -19.41 -50.07
CA GLU A 313 -31.09 -19.91 -51.08
C GLU A 313 -31.25 -21.42 -51.37
N GLU A 314 -31.84 -22.18 -50.43
CA GLU A 314 -32.08 -23.62 -50.56
C GLU A 314 -33.48 -23.98 -51.11
N ASP A 315 -34.38 -23.00 -51.28
CA ASP A 315 -35.72 -23.24 -51.85
C ASP A 315 -35.63 -23.65 -53.33
N ALA A 316 -36.44 -24.64 -53.74
CA ALA A 316 -36.33 -25.27 -55.06
C ALA A 316 -36.88 -24.41 -56.21
N SER A 317 -37.72 -23.42 -55.91
CA SER A 317 -38.36 -22.54 -56.89
C SER A 317 -38.55 -21.12 -56.37
N LEU A 318 -38.67 -20.15 -57.28
CA LEU A 318 -38.97 -18.75 -56.92
C LEU A 318 -40.35 -18.62 -56.27
N ASP A 319 -41.32 -19.46 -56.65
CA ASP A 319 -42.65 -19.49 -56.04
C ASP A 319 -42.59 -19.81 -54.54
N ASP A 320 -41.70 -20.73 -54.14
CA ASP A 320 -41.46 -21.08 -52.73
C ASP A 320 -40.86 -19.90 -51.96
N VAL A 321 -39.92 -19.17 -52.58
CA VAL A 321 -39.33 -17.95 -52.01
C VAL A 321 -40.39 -16.85 -51.81
N TYR A 322 -41.23 -16.60 -52.81
CA TYR A 322 -42.31 -15.62 -52.72
C TYR A 322 -43.36 -16.01 -51.66
N ALA A 323 -43.72 -17.29 -51.58
CA ALA A 323 -44.62 -17.80 -50.54
C ALA A 323 -44.03 -17.63 -49.14
N ARG A 324 -42.72 -17.87 -48.97
CA ARG A 324 -42.00 -17.68 -47.70
C ARG A 324 -41.92 -16.22 -47.29
N LEU A 325 -41.54 -15.33 -48.21
CA LEU A 325 -41.56 -13.88 -47.97
C LEU A 325 -42.97 -13.41 -47.58
N GLY A 326 -43.98 -13.92 -48.28
CA GLY A 326 -45.37 -13.63 -47.95
C GLY A 326 -45.78 -14.10 -46.55
N ASN A 327 -45.32 -15.29 -46.13
CA ASN A 327 -45.53 -15.77 -44.76
C ASN A 327 -44.85 -14.88 -43.71
N VAL A 328 -43.64 -14.39 -43.97
CA VAL A 328 -42.95 -13.45 -43.08
C VAL A 328 -43.71 -12.13 -42.98
N PHE A 329 -44.08 -11.54 -44.12
CA PHE A 329 -44.81 -10.27 -44.14
C PHE A 329 -46.16 -10.37 -43.41
N ARG A 330 -46.88 -11.48 -43.59
CA ARG A 330 -48.16 -11.70 -42.92
C ARG A 330 -48.02 -12.04 -41.44
N ASN A 331 -47.21 -13.06 -41.12
CA ASN A 331 -47.22 -13.67 -39.79
C ASN A 331 -46.23 -13.02 -38.83
N GLU A 332 -45.08 -12.54 -39.32
CA GLU A 332 -44.06 -11.90 -38.47
C GLU A 332 -44.22 -10.37 -38.44
N LEU A 333 -44.48 -9.74 -39.59
CA LEU A 333 -44.65 -8.28 -39.68
C LEU A 333 -46.09 -7.80 -39.52
N GLY A 334 -47.08 -8.69 -39.56
CA GLY A 334 -48.50 -8.34 -39.41
C GLY A 334 -49.08 -7.55 -40.59
N LEU A 335 -48.48 -7.64 -41.77
CA LEU A 335 -48.98 -7.00 -42.99
C LEU A 335 -50.07 -7.88 -43.62
N GLU A 336 -51.32 -7.45 -43.51
CA GLU A 336 -52.45 -8.22 -44.05
C GLU A 336 -52.72 -7.95 -45.54
N ASP A 337 -52.38 -6.76 -46.02
CA ASP A 337 -52.74 -6.27 -47.35
C ASP A 337 -51.51 -5.84 -48.14
N PHE A 338 -50.88 -6.80 -48.82
CA PHE A 338 -49.72 -6.57 -49.67
C PHE A 338 -49.76 -7.50 -50.89
N VAL A 339 -49.10 -7.06 -51.97
CA VAL A 339 -48.92 -7.84 -53.19
C VAL A 339 -47.45 -7.76 -53.58
N ILE A 340 -46.83 -8.92 -53.82
CA ILE A 340 -45.48 -9.00 -54.38
C ILE A 340 -45.63 -9.14 -55.88
N TYR A 341 -44.93 -8.27 -56.62
CA TYR A 341 -44.88 -8.33 -58.08
C TYR A 341 -43.47 -8.70 -58.54
N GLU A 342 -43.40 -9.59 -59.52
CA GLU A 342 -42.19 -9.90 -60.26
C GLU A 342 -42.25 -9.21 -61.62
N VAL A 343 -41.15 -8.57 -62.02
CA VAL A 343 -41.00 -8.02 -63.37
C VAL A 343 -40.47 -9.13 -64.26
N SER A 344 -41.17 -9.43 -65.34
CA SER A 344 -40.78 -10.46 -66.30
C SER A 344 -39.44 -10.13 -66.96
N GLU A 345 -38.70 -11.15 -67.40
CA GLU A 345 -37.39 -10.98 -68.06
C GLU A 345 -37.43 -10.06 -69.29
N ASN A 346 -38.57 -10.01 -69.98
CA ASN A 346 -38.80 -9.14 -71.14
C ASN A 346 -38.86 -7.64 -70.77
N GLN A 347 -38.87 -7.30 -69.48
CA GLN A 347 -39.01 -5.96 -68.91
C GLN A 347 -40.24 -5.18 -69.39
N ARG A 348 -41.24 -5.88 -69.94
CA ARG A 348 -42.49 -5.31 -70.42
C ARG A 348 -43.62 -5.62 -69.46
N ASP A 349 -43.71 -6.87 -69.04
CA ASP A 349 -44.78 -7.36 -68.18
C ASP A 349 -44.34 -7.42 -66.71
N MET A 350 -45.29 -7.35 -65.80
CA MET A 350 -45.10 -7.72 -64.40
C MET A 350 -46.28 -8.56 -63.91
N LEU A 351 -46.01 -9.50 -63.04
CA LEU A 351 -46.97 -10.48 -62.57
C LEU A 351 -47.09 -10.40 -61.04
N PRO A 352 -48.30 -10.46 -60.47
CA PRO A 352 -48.47 -10.64 -59.04
C PRO A 352 -48.07 -12.08 -58.69
N VAL A 353 -46.95 -12.24 -57.99
CA VAL A 353 -46.41 -13.56 -57.59
C VAL A 353 -46.83 -13.96 -56.18
N TYR A 354 -47.28 -13.00 -55.36
CA TYR A 354 -47.91 -13.29 -54.08
C TYR A 354 -49.06 -12.30 -53.78
N PRO A 355 -50.25 -12.77 -53.36
CA PRO A 355 -50.63 -14.18 -53.23
C PRO A 355 -50.84 -14.85 -54.60
N LEU A 356 -50.54 -16.16 -54.72
CA LEU A 356 -50.55 -16.94 -55.97
C LEU A 356 -51.91 -16.98 -56.71
N SER A 357 -52.99 -16.50 -56.11
CA SER A 357 -54.34 -16.52 -56.68
C SER A 357 -55.04 -15.17 -56.50
N LEU A 358 -54.38 -14.09 -56.93
CA LEU A 358 -54.93 -12.75 -56.92
C LEU A 358 -55.71 -12.47 -58.22
N ASP A 359 -57.02 -12.25 -58.11
CA ASP A 359 -57.86 -11.81 -59.25
C ASP A 359 -57.46 -10.39 -59.68
N SER A 360 -57.34 -10.14 -60.99
CA SER A 360 -57.02 -8.80 -61.55
C SER A 360 -58.01 -7.73 -61.10
N ARG A 361 -59.25 -8.10 -60.76
CA ARG A 361 -60.25 -7.17 -60.21
C ARG A 361 -59.96 -6.77 -58.75
N ALA A 362 -59.20 -7.57 -58.01
CA ALA A 362 -58.82 -7.33 -56.63
C ALA A 362 -57.55 -6.47 -56.48
N LEU A 363 -56.89 -6.11 -57.59
CA LEU A 363 -55.69 -5.26 -57.57
C LEU A 363 -56.01 -3.84 -57.10
N ALA A 364 -55.24 -3.37 -56.12
CA ALA A 364 -55.28 -1.97 -55.68
C ALA A 364 -54.70 -1.00 -56.71
N CYS A 365 -53.85 -1.49 -57.60
CA CYS A 365 -53.35 -0.75 -58.76
C CYS A 365 -54.17 -1.06 -60.03
N ASP A 366 -54.09 -0.19 -61.03
CA ASP A 366 -54.64 -0.41 -62.37
C ASP A 366 -54.00 -1.67 -62.99
N ALA A 367 -54.81 -2.50 -63.64
CA ALA A 367 -54.36 -3.75 -64.24
C ALA A 367 -53.43 -3.51 -65.45
N GLU A 368 -53.40 -2.31 -66.02
CA GLU A 368 -52.50 -1.93 -67.11
C GLU A 368 -51.02 -2.05 -66.72
N ILE A 369 -50.69 -1.95 -65.42
CA ILE A 369 -49.31 -2.14 -64.96
C ILE A 369 -48.80 -3.54 -65.27
N LEU A 370 -49.68 -4.55 -65.39
CA LEU A 370 -49.29 -5.94 -65.62
C LEU A 370 -48.75 -6.19 -67.03
N THR A 371 -49.26 -5.46 -68.03
CA THR A 371 -48.82 -5.55 -69.44
C THR A 371 -47.83 -4.45 -69.83
N HIS A 372 -47.72 -3.40 -69.00
CA HIS A 372 -46.81 -2.28 -69.17
C HIS A 372 -46.21 -1.89 -67.82
N CYS A 373 -45.21 -2.64 -67.35
CA CYS A 373 -44.61 -2.44 -66.02
C CYS A 373 -44.00 -1.04 -65.83
N GLU A 374 -43.65 -0.31 -66.90
CA GLU A 374 -43.20 1.10 -66.86
C GLU A 374 -44.26 2.07 -66.33
N LEU A 375 -45.53 1.66 -66.31
CA LEU A 375 -46.60 2.43 -65.67
C LEU A 375 -46.51 2.35 -64.14
N CYS A 376 -45.93 1.29 -63.59
CA CYS A 376 -45.64 1.20 -62.17
C CYS A 376 -44.56 2.21 -61.80
N ARG A 377 -44.93 3.23 -61.01
CA ARG A 377 -44.02 4.32 -60.64
C ARG A 377 -42.81 3.82 -59.83
N ALA A 378 -43.00 2.82 -58.96
CA ALA A 378 -41.90 2.22 -58.20
C ALA A 378 -40.89 1.51 -59.13
N LYS A 379 -41.37 0.69 -60.06
CA LYS A 379 -40.53 0.03 -61.08
C LYS A 379 -39.76 1.03 -61.93
N LYS A 380 -40.47 2.04 -62.45
CA LYS A 380 -39.90 3.06 -63.35
C LYS A 380 -38.82 3.92 -62.69
N THR A 381 -39.00 4.25 -61.41
CA THR A 381 -38.09 5.19 -60.71
C THR A 381 -37.01 4.50 -59.89
N GLY A 382 -37.22 3.23 -59.51
CA GLY A 382 -36.34 2.54 -58.56
C GLY A 382 -36.35 3.15 -57.15
N HIS A 383 -37.32 4.04 -56.85
CA HIS A 383 -37.47 4.68 -55.54
C HIS A 383 -38.72 4.20 -54.81
N GLU A 384 -38.69 4.25 -53.48
CA GLU A 384 -39.87 4.01 -52.66
C GLU A 384 -40.97 5.05 -53.00
N ILE A 385 -42.19 4.56 -53.25
CA ILE A 385 -43.35 5.40 -53.57
C ILE A 385 -44.36 5.31 -52.43
N SER A 386 -44.49 6.39 -51.65
CA SER A 386 -45.39 6.44 -50.50
C SER A 386 -46.43 7.55 -50.65
N SER A 387 -47.71 7.17 -50.63
CA SER A 387 -48.83 8.10 -50.62
C SER A 387 -49.00 8.85 -49.29
N LEU A 388 -48.34 8.38 -48.21
CA LEU A 388 -48.28 9.07 -46.92
C LEU A 388 -47.39 10.32 -47.00
N ALA A 389 -46.28 10.23 -47.72
CA ALA A 389 -45.37 11.35 -47.93
C ALA A 389 -45.94 12.34 -48.95
N TYR A 390 -46.49 11.82 -50.05
CA TYR A 390 -47.04 12.62 -51.13
C TYR A 390 -48.41 12.05 -51.57
N PRO A 391 -49.53 12.67 -51.16
CA PRO A 391 -50.86 12.23 -51.57
C PRO A 391 -50.98 12.17 -53.11
N GLN A 392 -51.62 11.12 -53.62
CA GLN A 392 -51.82 10.89 -55.07
C GLN A 392 -50.53 10.81 -55.90
N VAL A 393 -49.40 10.44 -55.28
CA VAL A 393 -48.11 10.27 -55.97
C VAL A 393 -48.17 9.26 -57.13
N CYS A 394 -48.96 8.19 -57.04
CA CYS A 394 -49.06 7.19 -58.11
C CYS A 394 -50.40 7.32 -58.85
N LYS A 395 -50.36 7.62 -60.16
CA LYS A 395 -51.56 7.67 -61.01
C LYS A 395 -52.19 6.30 -61.24
N GLN A 396 -51.41 5.23 -61.09
CA GLN A 396 -51.87 3.86 -61.28
C GLN A 396 -52.45 3.24 -60.01
N PHE A 397 -52.39 3.92 -58.86
CA PHE A 397 -53.06 3.43 -57.66
C PHE A 397 -54.53 3.86 -57.68
N LYS A 398 -55.47 2.92 -57.57
CA LYS A 398 -56.90 3.21 -57.70
C LYS A 398 -57.39 4.02 -56.49
N PRO A 399 -57.85 5.27 -56.69
CA PRO A 399 -58.33 6.10 -55.59
C PRO A 399 -59.59 5.53 -54.93
N GLU A 400 -60.35 4.73 -55.67
CA GLU A 400 -61.58 4.06 -55.23
C GLU A 400 -61.37 3.05 -54.09
N THR A 401 -60.13 2.60 -53.87
CA THR A 401 -59.79 1.67 -52.79
C THR A 401 -59.94 2.29 -51.40
N GLY A 402 -59.87 3.63 -51.30
CA GLY A 402 -59.86 4.35 -50.02
C GLY A 402 -58.62 4.07 -49.15
N LYS A 403 -57.61 3.38 -49.70
CA LYS A 403 -56.40 2.95 -48.99
C LYS A 403 -55.23 3.89 -49.28
N VAL A 404 -54.21 3.82 -48.43
CA VAL A 404 -52.88 4.37 -48.70
C VAL A 404 -51.97 3.26 -49.20
N HIS A 405 -51.03 3.60 -50.08
CA HIS A 405 -50.00 2.69 -50.57
C HIS A 405 -48.59 3.13 -50.19
N ILE A 406 -47.74 2.13 -50.00
CA ILE A 406 -46.29 2.21 -49.96
C ILE A 406 -45.79 1.13 -50.93
N CYS A 407 -45.06 1.52 -51.97
CA CYS A 407 -44.45 0.60 -52.93
C CYS A 407 -42.93 0.62 -52.75
N ILE A 408 -42.37 -0.52 -52.40
CA ILE A 408 -40.92 -0.68 -52.17
C ILE A 408 -40.33 -1.42 -53.38
N PRO A 409 -39.50 -0.76 -54.21
CA PRO A 409 -38.82 -1.46 -55.30
C PRO A 409 -37.72 -2.36 -54.72
N MET A 410 -37.83 -3.66 -54.98
CA MET A 410 -36.77 -4.62 -54.67
C MET A 410 -35.92 -4.80 -55.93
N MET A 411 -34.74 -4.16 -55.95
CA MET A 411 -33.81 -4.28 -57.06
C MET A 411 -32.79 -5.37 -56.74
N ILE A 412 -32.68 -6.38 -57.61
CA ILE A 412 -31.58 -7.34 -57.53
C ILE A 412 -30.32 -6.62 -58.01
N GLY A 413 -29.53 -6.11 -57.05
CA GLY A 413 -28.20 -5.59 -57.31
C GLY A 413 -27.21 -6.75 -57.34
N GLY A 414 -26.56 -6.94 -58.49
CA GLY A 414 -25.27 -7.65 -58.57
C GLY A 414 -24.13 -6.77 -58.09
#